data_AF-A0A2C9CHG7-F1
#
_entry.id   AF-A0A2C9CHG7-F1
#
_cell.length_a   1.000
_cell.length_b   1.000
_cell.length_c   1.000
_cell.angle_alpha   90.00
_cell.angle_beta   90.00
_cell.angle_gamma   90.00
#
_symmetry.space_group_name_H-M   'P 1'
#
loop_
_entity.id
_entity.type
_entity.pdbx_description
1 polymer ?
#
loop_
_entity_poly.entity_id
_entity_poly.type
_entity_poly.pdbx_seq_one_letter_code
_entity_poly.pdbx_strand_id
1 'polypeptide(L)'
;MQKESGFFSLLTGVSLLLTKEGRALAPILMVKMFSMWLWSVIWIKWVGFERILSTLEKMGIPAILLNVIAFTTRFLPIMGERIKMTFAAQSSRGAKKGLRSLQLRNLAGGIGSVLLSSFEQSENVERAMQSRGFCGTYTISTDKDEAPSYVVLSLMFLMAFLIWTGVICDVLCGKCL
;
A
#
# COMPACT_ATOMS: atom_id res chain seq x y z
N MET A 1 55.38 20.79 -24.64
CA MET A 1 54.69 21.24 -23.42
C MET A 1 53.50 20.31 -23.20
N GLN A 2 53.53 19.17 -22.50
CA GLN A 2 54.17 18.72 -21.27
C GLN A 2 53.83 19.56 -20.04
N LYS A 3 53.07 18.91 -19.15
CA LYS A 3 52.80 19.16 -17.72
C LYS A 3 51.32 19.42 -17.45
N GLU A 4 50.73 18.53 -16.62
CA GLU A 4 49.39 18.48 -15.99
C GLU A 4 48.70 17.10 -16.15
N SER A 5 49.34 16.11 -16.79
CA SER A 5 48.84 14.74 -16.99
C SER A 5 49.00 13.79 -15.79
N GLY A 6 49.19 14.29 -14.56
CA GLY A 6 49.59 13.46 -13.41
C GLY A 6 48.61 13.39 -12.23
N PHE A 7 47.69 14.34 -12.09
CA PHE A 7 46.84 14.44 -10.88
C PHE A 7 45.37 14.07 -11.13
N PHE A 8 44.95 14.02 -12.40
CA PHE A 8 43.56 13.74 -12.80
C PHE A 8 43.28 12.23 -13.00
N SER A 9 44.06 11.33 -12.42
CA SER A 9 43.87 9.88 -12.58
C SER A 9 43.31 9.17 -11.34
N LEU A 10 43.07 9.89 -10.24
CA LEU A 10 42.46 9.34 -9.01
C LEU A 10 40.95 9.67 -8.87
N LEU A 11 40.40 10.48 -9.77
CA LEU A 11 38.99 10.91 -9.77
C LEU A 11 38.20 10.40 -10.99
N THR A 12 38.74 9.42 -11.71
CA THR A 12 38.19 8.83 -12.94
C THR A 12 37.28 7.62 -12.67
N GLY A 13 36.53 7.63 -11.56
CA GLY A 13 35.39 6.73 -11.36
C GLY A 13 34.05 7.32 -11.85
N VAL A 14 33.98 8.65 -11.96
CA VAL A 14 32.71 9.39 -12.18
C VAL A 14 32.63 9.99 -13.58
N SER A 15 33.76 10.36 -14.19
CA SER A 15 33.79 11.14 -15.43
C SER A 15 33.49 10.36 -16.71
N LEU A 16 33.28 9.03 -16.62
CA LEU A 16 32.89 8.17 -17.74
C LEU A 16 31.37 7.91 -17.81
N LEU A 17 30.58 8.36 -16.83
CA LEU A 17 29.15 8.02 -16.72
C LEU A 17 28.17 9.14 -17.13
N LEU A 18 28.65 10.23 -17.74
CA LEU A 18 27.81 11.26 -18.34
C LEU A 18 27.85 11.21 -19.88
N THR A 19 27.71 10.01 -20.43
CA THR A 19 27.38 9.79 -21.83
C THR A 19 26.14 10.62 -22.19
N LYS A 20 26.18 11.36 -23.32
CA LYS A 20 25.06 12.20 -23.79
C LYS A 20 23.76 11.40 -23.93
N GLU A 21 23.87 10.11 -24.21
CA GLU A 21 22.73 9.17 -24.29
C GLU A 21 22.07 8.96 -22.92
N GLY A 22 22.84 8.93 -21.82
CA GLY A 22 22.30 8.75 -20.47
C GLY A 22 21.41 9.90 -20.01
N ARG A 23 21.67 11.13 -20.48
CA ARG A 23 20.81 12.29 -20.19
C ARG A 23 19.46 12.22 -20.90
N ALA A 24 19.39 11.62 -22.09
CA ALA A 24 18.13 11.40 -22.80
C ALA A 24 17.34 10.20 -22.24
N LEU A 25 18.05 9.17 -21.77
CA LEU A 25 17.45 7.95 -21.22
C LEU A 25 17.00 8.08 -19.76
N ALA A 26 17.60 8.94 -18.95
CA ALA A 26 17.19 9.13 -17.54
C ALA A 26 15.72 9.56 -17.35
N PRO A 27 15.17 10.57 -18.06
CA PRO A 27 13.78 10.98 -17.87
C PRO A 27 12.78 9.91 -18.29
N ILE A 28 13.08 9.10 -19.33
CA ILE A 28 12.17 8.04 -19.79
C ILE A 28 11.99 6.95 -18.73
N LEU A 29 13.07 6.59 -18.03
CA LEU A 29 13.04 5.59 -16.96
C LEU A 29 12.26 6.11 -15.74
N MET A 30 12.48 7.37 -15.36
CA MET A 30 11.73 7.99 -14.27
C MET A 30 10.23 8.00 -14.56
N VAL A 31 9.82 8.49 -15.74
CA VAL A 31 8.40 8.52 -16.14
C VAL A 31 7.80 7.12 -16.16
N LYS A 32 8.53 6.11 -16.63
CA LYS A 32 8.08 4.71 -16.61
C LYS A 32 7.81 4.20 -15.19
N MET A 33 8.74 4.42 -14.26
CA MET A 33 8.58 3.98 -12.86
C MET A 33 7.43 4.70 -12.18
N PHE A 34 7.29 6.02 -12.39
CA PHE A 34 6.17 6.79 -11.86
C PHE A 34 4.83 6.33 -12.45
N SER A 35 4.76 6.08 -13.76
CA SER A 35 3.55 5.59 -14.43
C SER A 35 3.11 4.23 -13.87
N MET A 36 4.03 3.28 -13.72
CA MET A 36 3.73 1.97 -13.11
C MET A 36 3.26 2.09 -11.67
N TRP A 37 3.89 2.97 -10.89
CA TRP A 37 3.51 3.18 -9.48
C TRP A 37 2.14 3.83 -9.34
N LEU A 38 1.86 4.90 -10.09
CA LEU A 38 0.55 5.55 -10.11
C LEU A 38 -0.55 4.59 -10.58
N TRP A 39 -0.24 3.74 -11.56
CA TRP A 39 -1.15 2.71 -12.03
C TRP A 39 -1.53 1.71 -10.93
N SER A 40 -0.54 1.22 -10.18
CA SER A 40 -0.77 0.31 -9.06
C SER A 40 -1.65 0.96 -7.98
N VAL A 41 -1.32 2.19 -7.58
CA VAL A 41 -2.06 2.91 -6.52
C VAL A 41 -3.49 3.24 -6.94
N ILE A 42 -3.71 3.68 -8.19
CA ILE A 42 -5.06 4.03 -8.64
C ILE A 42 -5.94 2.79 -8.70
N TRP A 43 -5.40 1.67 -9.16
CA TRP A 43 -6.15 0.42 -9.29
C TRP A 43 -6.58 -0.15 -7.94
N ILE A 44 -5.68 -0.12 -6.94
CA ILE A 44 -5.98 -0.54 -5.56
C ILE A 44 -7.10 0.30 -4.94
N LYS A 45 -7.11 1.62 -5.19
CA LYS A 45 -8.17 2.50 -4.66
C LYS A 45 -9.50 2.33 -5.38
N TRP A 46 -9.48 2.06 -6.69
CA TRP A 46 -10.69 2.06 -7.52
C TRP A 46 -11.56 0.82 -7.39
N VAL A 47 -10.96 -0.37 -7.27
CA VAL A 47 -11.72 -1.64 -7.32
C VAL A 47 -12.71 -1.80 -6.16
N GLY A 48 -12.47 -1.10 -5.04
CA GLY A 48 -13.35 -1.14 -3.87
C GLY A 48 -13.25 -2.48 -3.13
N PHE A 49 -12.91 -2.43 -1.84
CA PHE A 49 -12.62 -3.65 -1.08
C PHE A 49 -13.83 -4.61 -0.99
N GLU A 50 -15.04 -4.08 -0.83
CA GLU A 50 -16.27 -4.86 -0.76
C GLU A 50 -16.53 -5.68 -2.04
N ARG A 51 -16.19 -5.12 -3.21
CA ARG A 51 -16.35 -5.80 -4.50
C ARG A 51 -15.39 -6.99 -4.60
N ILE A 52 -14.16 -6.83 -4.12
CA ILE A 52 -13.17 -7.91 -4.07
C ILE A 52 -13.71 -9.07 -3.21
N LEU A 53 -14.22 -8.78 -2.02
CA LEU A 53 -14.80 -9.80 -1.14
C LEU A 53 -15.97 -10.53 -1.79
N SER A 54 -16.89 -9.80 -2.44
CA SER A 54 -18.03 -10.41 -3.12
C SER A 54 -17.62 -11.34 -4.28
N THR A 55 -16.52 -11.01 -4.98
CA THR A 55 -15.97 -11.89 -6.03
C THR A 55 -15.27 -13.11 -5.45
N LEU A 56 -14.61 -12.97 -4.30
CA LEU A 56 -13.98 -14.07 -3.58
C LEU A 56 -15.03 -15.08 -3.07
N GLU A 57 -16.17 -14.58 -2.59
CA GLU A 57 -17.32 -15.42 -2.20
C GLU A 57 -17.83 -16.26 -3.38
N LYS A 58 -17.99 -15.64 -4.55
CA LYS A 58 -18.42 -16.34 -5.78
C LYS A 58 -17.39 -17.36 -6.30
N MET A 59 -16.12 -17.20 -5.94
CA MET A 59 -15.03 -18.10 -6.32
C MET A 59 -14.98 -19.37 -5.45
N GLY A 60 -15.87 -19.49 -4.44
CA GLY A 60 -15.97 -20.67 -3.58
C GLY A 60 -15.05 -20.65 -2.37
N ILE A 61 -14.54 -19.47 -1.97
CA ILE A 61 -13.78 -19.33 -0.72
C ILE A 61 -14.71 -19.57 0.47
N PRO A 62 -14.28 -20.32 1.50
CA PRO A 62 -15.13 -20.63 2.64
C PRO A 62 -15.50 -19.37 3.42
N ALA A 63 -16.75 -19.33 3.90
CA ALA A 63 -17.33 -18.17 4.59
C ALA A 63 -16.49 -17.68 5.80
N ILE A 64 -15.81 -18.59 6.50
CA ILE A 64 -14.96 -18.23 7.64
C ILE A 64 -13.84 -17.26 7.26
N LEU A 65 -13.20 -17.45 6.09
CA LEU A 65 -12.12 -16.59 5.60
C LEU A 65 -12.68 -15.21 5.24
N LEU A 66 -13.82 -15.16 4.56
CA LEU A 66 -14.50 -13.91 4.22
C LEU A 66 -14.88 -13.12 5.46
N ASN A 67 -15.41 -13.79 6.48
CA ASN A 67 -15.77 -13.17 7.76
C ASN A 67 -14.54 -12.52 8.42
N VAL A 68 -13.42 -13.23 8.52
CA VAL A 68 -12.17 -12.70 9.12
C VAL A 68 -11.70 -11.46 8.36
N ILE A 69 -11.73 -11.51 7.03
CA ILE A 69 -11.29 -10.41 6.17
C ILE A 69 -12.21 -9.19 6.34
N ALA A 70 -13.54 -9.39 6.31
CA ALA A 70 -14.53 -8.33 6.50
C ALA A 70 -14.45 -7.67 7.88
N PHE A 71 -14.25 -8.47 8.94
CA PHE A 71 -14.00 -7.94 10.28
C PHE A 71 -12.71 -7.13 10.33
N THR A 72 -11.64 -7.63 9.71
CA THR A 72 -10.35 -6.94 9.68
C THR A 72 -10.50 -5.56 9.05
N THR A 73 -11.15 -5.42 7.90
CA THR A 73 -11.26 -4.11 7.23
C THR A 73 -12.16 -3.13 7.95
N ARG A 74 -13.22 -3.60 8.61
CA ARG A 74 -14.06 -2.77 9.47
C ARG A 74 -13.31 -2.27 10.71
N PHE A 75 -12.49 -3.12 11.33
CA PHE A 75 -11.78 -2.79 12.58
C PHE A 75 -10.41 -2.12 12.37
N LEU A 76 -9.78 -2.27 11.20
CA LEU A 76 -8.48 -1.68 10.88
C LEU A 76 -8.40 -0.15 11.09
N PRO A 77 -9.34 0.68 10.59
CA PRO A 77 -9.28 2.13 10.81
C PRO A 77 -9.52 2.50 12.28
N ILE A 78 -10.43 1.79 12.96
CA ILE A 78 -10.72 1.98 14.38
C ILE A 78 -9.47 1.71 15.21
N MET A 79 -8.77 0.62 14.89
CA MET A 79 -7.54 0.23 15.56
C MET A 79 -6.41 1.22 15.29
N GLY A 80 -6.30 1.72 14.05
CA GLY A 80 -5.36 2.77 13.69
C GLY A 80 -5.54 4.04 14.54
N GLU A 81 -6.79 4.45 14.79
CA GLU A 81 -7.07 5.62 15.62
C GLU A 81 -6.73 5.39 17.10
N ARG A 82 -7.01 4.19 17.63
CA ARG A 82 -6.59 3.79 18.99
C ARG A 82 -5.07 3.87 19.15
N ILE A 83 -4.33 3.36 18.18
CA ILE A 83 -2.87 3.41 18.18
C ILE A 83 -2.37 4.86 18.23
N LYS A 84 -2.93 5.75 17.40
CA LYS A 84 -2.58 7.18 17.41
C LYS A 84 -2.87 7.83 18.77
N MET A 85 -4.03 7.56 19.35
CA MET A 85 -4.42 8.10 20.66
C MET A 85 -3.47 7.61 21.78
N THR A 86 -3.13 6.33 21.79
CA THR A 86 -2.19 5.75 22.76
C THR A 86 -0.81 6.40 22.64
N PHE A 87 -0.29 6.55 21.42
CA PHE A 87 1.00 7.21 21.20
C PHE A 87 0.97 8.70 21.54
N ALA A 88 -0.13 9.40 21.27
CA ALA A 88 -0.32 10.78 21.69
C ALA A 88 -0.29 10.92 23.22
N ALA A 89 -1.03 10.07 23.95
CA ALA A 89 -1.03 10.05 25.41
C ALA A 89 0.35 9.74 26.00
N GLN A 90 1.10 8.82 25.39
CA GLN A 90 2.47 8.53 25.80
C GLN A 90 3.41 9.71 25.55
N SER A 91 3.26 10.41 24.43
CA SER A 91 4.07 11.60 24.13
C SER A 91 3.85 12.71 25.15
N SER A 92 2.61 12.92 25.62
CA SER A 92 2.28 13.87 26.69
C SER A 92 2.90 13.51 28.04
N ARG A 93 3.12 12.22 28.30
CA ARG A 93 3.80 11.73 29.51
C ARG A 93 5.34 11.82 29.43
N GLY A 94 5.88 12.46 28.40
CA GLY A 94 7.32 12.66 28.22
C GLY A 94 8.03 11.49 27.54
N ALA A 95 7.30 10.58 26.88
CA ALA A 95 7.92 9.53 26.08
C ALA A 95 8.64 10.13 24.86
N LYS A 96 9.97 10.29 24.97
CA LYS A 96 10.81 10.72 23.85
C LYS A 96 10.94 9.58 22.83
N LYS A 97 10.83 9.89 21.54
CA LYS A 97 11.15 8.95 20.45
C LYS A 97 12.67 8.75 20.34
N GLY A 98 13.13 7.51 20.20
CA GLY A 98 14.53 7.15 19.97
C GLY A 98 14.84 5.68 20.28
N LEU A 99 16.11 5.28 20.13
CA LEU A 99 16.57 3.89 20.25
C LEU A 99 17.12 3.50 21.63
N ARG A 100 17.01 4.36 22.64
CA ARG A 100 17.51 4.05 23.99
C ARG A 100 16.61 3.00 24.66
N SER A 101 17.17 2.18 25.55
CA SER A 101 16.43 1.09 26.24
C SER A 101 15.11 1.55 26.89
N LEU A 102 15.11 2.76 27.47
CA LEU A 102 13.92 3.37 28.07
C LEU A 102 12.80 3.65 27.05
N GLN A 103 13.17 3.98 25.81
CA GLN A 103 12.24 4.30 24.72
C GLN A 103 11.63 3.03 24.14
N LEU A 104 12.41 1.95 24.03
CA LEU A 104 11.89 0.62 23.72
C LEU A 104 10.87 0.16 24.76
N ARG A 105 11.12 0.40 26.05
CA ARG A 105 10.17 0.05 27.12
C ARG A 105 8.85 0.81 27.01
N ASN A 106 8.89 2.10 26.65
CA ASN A 106 7.69 2.89 26.42
C ASN A 106 6.89 2.38 25.20
N LEU A 107 7.59 2.05 24.11
CA LEU A 107 6.99 1.45 22.92
C LEU A 107 6.34 0.09 23.25
N ALA A 108 7.03 -0.77 23.98
CA ALA A 108 6.51 -2.06 24.43
C ALA A 108 5.26 -1.90 25.31
N GLY A 109 5.23 -0.90 26.20
CA GLY A 109 4.04 -0.58 26.99
C GLY A 109 2.87 -0.09 26.13
N GLY A 110 3.15 0.68 25.07
CA GLY A 110 2.13 1.15 24.13
C GLY A 110 1.52 -0.02 23.36
N ILE A 111 2.37 -0.87 22.79
CA ILE A 111 1.96 -2.10 22.10
C ILE A 111 1.18 -3.02 23.04
N GLY A 112 1.65 -3.22 24.27
CA GLY A 112 0.97 -4.05 25.27
C GLY A 112 -0.45 -3.54 25.60
N SER A 113 -0.62 -2.23 25.78
CA SER A 113 -1.94 -1.64 26.03
C SER A 113 -2.90 -1.82 24.85
N VAL A 114 -2.39 -1.65 23.63
CA VAL A 114 -3.16 -1.80 22.39
C VAL A 114 -3.56 -3.27 22.20
N LEU A 115 -2.65 -4.22 22.45
CA LEU A 115 -2.94 -5.66 22.40
C LEU A 115 -4.01 -6.06 23.41
N LEU A 116 -3.88 -5.64 24.67
CA LEU A 116 -4.88 -5.95 25.71
C LEU A 116 -6.27 -5.44 25.30
N SER A 117 -6.35 -4.18 24.84
CA SER A 117 -7.61 -3.59 24.38
C SER A 117 -8.21 -4.28 23.14
N SER A 118 -7.40 -4.98 22.36
CA SER A 118 -7.87 -5.75 21.20
C SER A 118 -8.55 -7.04 21.63
N PHE A 119 -7.97 -7.73 22.63
CA PHE A 119 -8.57 -8.94 23.19
C PHE A 119 -9.90 -8.65 23.88
N GLU A 120 -9.95 -7.60 24.70
CA GLU A 120 -11.19 -7.14 25.32
C GLU A 120 -12.25 -6.78 24.26
N GLN A 121 -11.83 -6.12 23.18
CA GLN A 121 -12.72 -5.79 22.07
C GLN A 121 -13.25 -7.03 21.36
N SER A 122 -12.42 -8.05 21.12
CA SER A 122 -12.86 -9.29 20.47
C SER A 122 -13.90 -10.03 21.30
N GLU A 123 -13.70 -10.13 22.62
CA GLU A 123 -14.66 -10.79 23.52
C GLU A 123 -16.00 -10.03 23.56
N ASN A 124 -15.94 -8.70 23.63
CA ASN A 124 -17.13 -7.86 23.62
C ASN A 124 -17.91 -7.98 22.30
N VAL A 125 -17.21 -8.05 21.16
CA VAL A 125 -17.85 -8.23 19.85
C VAL A 125 -18.46 -9.63 19.74
N GLU A 126 -17.73 -10.67 20.16
CA GLU A 126 -18.24 -12.03 20.16
C GLU A 126 -19.52 -12.16 21.00
N ARG A 127 -19.50 -11.66 22.24
CA ARG A 127 -20.67 -11.67 23.13
C ARG A 127 -21.86 -10.91 22.55
N ALA A 128 -21.60 -9.75 21.91
CA ALA A 128 -22.64 -8.96 21.26
C ALA A 128 -23.19 -9.64 19.98
N MET A 129 -22.39 -10.44 19.29
CA MET A 129 -22.83 -11.22 18.13
C MET A 129 -23.68 -12.41 18.57
N GLN A 130 -23.26 -13.11 19.63
CA GLN A 130 -24.03 -14.22 20.21
C GLN A 130 -25.41 -13.76 20.71
N SER A 131 -25.51 -12.60 21.36
CA SER A 131 -26.80 -12.07 21.83
C SER A 131 -27.77 -11.68 20.71
N ARG A 132 -27.24 -11.41 19.50
CA ARG A 132 -28.04 -11.13 18.29
C ARG A 132 -28.38 -12.38 17.48
N GLY A 133 -28.03 -13.57 17.97
CA GLY A 133 -28.30 -14.84 17.30
C GLY A 133 -27.36 -15.15 16.14
N PHE A 134 -26.07 -14.80 16.25
CA PHE A 134 -25.09 -15.10 15.20
C PHE A 134 -24.91 -16.61 14.97
N CYS A 135 -25.24 -17.10 13.77
CA CYS A 135 -25.16 -18.52 13.39
C CYS A 135 -23.86 -18.90 12.65
N GLY A 136 -22.78 -18.12 12.77
CA GLY A 136 -21.49 -18.42 12.13
C GLY A 136 -21.30 -17.85 10.71
N THR A 137 -22.36 -17.28 10.12
CA THR A 137 -22.30 -16.64 8.80
C THR A 137 -22.48 -15.13 8.94
N TYR A 138 -21.49 -14.35 8.48
CA TYR A 138 -21.63 -12.90 8.35
C TYR A 138 -22.07 -12.60 6.92
N THR A 139 -23.34 -12.22 6.74
CA THR A 139 -23.83 -11.77 5.44
C THR A 139 -23.22 -10.40 5.15
N ILE A 140 -22.32 -10.35 4.18
CA ILE A 140 -21.82 -9.10 3.62
C ILE A 140 -23.01 -8.48 2.89
N SER A 141 -23.69 -7.52 3.53
CA SER A 141 -24.77 -6.78 2.90
C SER A 141 -24.16 -6.00 1.75
N THR A 142 -24.28 -6.53 0.54
CA THR A 142 -23.97 -5.78 -0.67
C THR A 142 -24.98 -4.64 -0.72
N ASP A 143 -24.56 -3.42 -0.40
CA ASP A 143 -25.31 -2.28 -0.88
C ASP A 143 -25.39 -2.43 -2.40
N LYS A 144 -26.60 -2.27 -2.95
CA LYS A 144 -26.82 -2.33 -4.39
C LYS A 144 -26.35 -1.03 -5.03
N ASP A 145 -25.18 -0.56 -4.62
CA ASP A 145 -24.52 0.58 -5.20
C ASP A 145 -24.07 0.17 -6.60
N GLU A 146 -24.72 0.83 -7.56
CA GLU A 146 -24.50 0.84 -8.99
C GLU A 146 -23.17 0.21 -9.36
N ALA A 147 -23.23 -1.01 -9.91
CA ALA A 147 -22.05 -1.61 -10.48
C ALA A 147 -21.45 -0.58 -11.45
N PRO A 148 -20.21 -0.10 -11.24
CA PRO A 148 -19.53 0.63 -12.30
C PRO A 148 -19.57 -0.32 -13.47
N SER A 149 -20.24 0.11 -14.53
CA SER A 149 -20.53 -0.72 -15.69
C SER A 149 -19.24 -1.47 -16.02
N TYR A 150 -19.31 -2.80 -16.15
CA TYR A 150 -18.15 -3.62 -16.53
C TYR A 150 -17.40 -3.03 -17.75
N VAL A 151 -18.13 -2.26 -18.56
CA VAL A 151 -17.67 -1.41 -19.64
C VAL A 151 -16.64 -0.37 -19.18
N VAL A 152 -16.87 0.38 -18.10
CA VAL A 152 -15.92 1.35 -17.51
C VAL A 152 -14.66 0.65 -17.01
N LEU A 153 -14.81 -0.51 -16.36
CA LEU A 153 -13.66 -1.30 -15.89
C LEU A 153 -12.82 -1.80 -17.08
N SER A 154 -13.47 -2.31 -18.13
CA SER A 154 -12.79 -2.77 -19.34
C SER A 154 -12.16 -1.62 -20.14
N LEU A 155 -12.84 -0.46 -20.24
CA LEU A 155 -12.33 0.73 -20.92
C LEU A 155 -11.13 1.31 -20.18
N MET A 156 -11.13 1.34 -18.86
CA MET A 156 -9.97 1.76 -18.07
C MET A 156 -8.81 0.78 -18.22
N PHE A 157 -9.06 -0.53 -18.20
CA PHE A 157 -8.04 -1.54 -18.45
C PHE A 157 -7.45 -1.44 -19.86
N LEU A 158 -8.28 -1.16 -20.87
CA LEU A 158 -7.83 -0.96 -22.24
C LEU A 158 -7.03 0.34 -22.39
N MET A 159 -7.50 1.44 -21.79
CA MET A 159 -6.74 2.70 -21.74
C MET A 159 -5.41 2.51 -21.00
N ALA A 160 -5.39 1.73 -19.92
CA ALA A 160 -4.18 1.31 -19.22
C ALA A 160 -3.18 0.65 -20.15
N PHE A 161 -3.68 -0.35 -20.87
CA PHE A 161 -2.89 -1.21 -21.69
C PHE A 161 -2.35 -0.41 -22.87
N LEU A 162 -3.15 0.49 -23.43
CA LEU A 162 -2.73 1.43 -24.47
C LEU A 162 -1.65 2.39 -23.97
N ILE A 163 -1.81 2.98 -22.78
CA ILE A 163 -0.78 3.85 -22.17
C ILE A 163 0.50 3.05 -21.90
N TRP A 164 0.38 1.82 -21.39
CA TRP A 164 1.49 0.93 -21.11
C TRP A 164 2.22 0.54 -22.40
N THR A 165 1.49 0.17 -23.45
CA THR A 165 2.05 -0.14 -24.78
C THR A 165 2.64 1.09 -25.45
N GLY A 166 2.04 2.27 -25.24
CA GLY A 166 2.53 3.55 -25.76
C GLY A 166 3.86 3.94 -25.12
N VAL A 167 3.96 3.89 -23.79
CA VAL A 167 5.21 4.13 -23.05
C VAL A 167 6.29 3.11 -23.43
N ILE A 168 5.92 1.84 -23.66
CA ILE A 168 6.87 0.82 -24.15
C ILE A 168 7.29 1.07 -25.60
N CYS A 169 6.39 1.54 -26.45
CA CYS A 169 6.68 1.85 -27.85
C CYS A 169 7.59 3.08 -27.97
N ASP A 170 7.37 4.13 -27.17
CA ASP A 170 8.20 5.33 -27.09
C ASP A 170 9.65 4.98 -26.66
N VAL A 171 9.79 4.07 -25.68
CA VAL A 171 11.10 3.57 -25.21
C VAL A 171 11.80 2.69 -26.24
N LEU A 172 11.08 1.88 -27.02
CA LEU A 172 11.68 1.07 -28.10
C LEU A 172 12.07 1.92 -29.31
N CYS A 173 11.28 2.95 -29.64
CA CYS A 173 11.54 3.84 -30.78
C CYS A 173 12.79 4.71 -30.54
N GLY A 174 13.06 5.11 -29.29
CA GLY A 174 14.28 5.83 -28.92
C GLY A 174 15.59 5.04 -29.08
N LYS A 175 15.54 3.72 -29.35
CA LYS A 175 16.71 2.91 -29.73
C LYS A 175 17.00 2.89 -31.23
N CYS A 176 16.16 3.53 -32.05
CA CYS A 176 16.26 3.49 -33.52
C CYS A 176 16.76 4.78 -34.18
N LEU A 177 17.30 5.76 -33.41
CA LEU A 177 17.97 6.93 -33.97
C LEU A 177 19.41 7.05 -33.46
#